data_AF-A0A535RDN8-F1
#
_entry.id   AF-A0A535RDN8-F1
#
_cell.length_a   1.000
_cell.length_b   1.000
_cell.length_c   1.000
_cell.angle_alpha   90.00
_cell.angle_beta   90.00
_cell.angle_gamma   90.00
#
_symmetry.space_group_name_H-M   'P 1'
#
loop_
_entity.id
_entity.type
_entity.pdbx_description
1 polymer ?
#
loop_
_entity_poly.entity_id
_entity_poly.type
_entity_poly.pdbx_seq_one_letter_code
_entity_poly.pdbx_strand_id
1 'polypeptide(L)'
;MSKATPVYLEVGVKRVFASALDWPGWTRSGKNEKAALEELAVYTSRYGAVLKRAGIAFPATADFEIAERVKGNATTDFGAPAMPARSDSRPLTAADGKRLAELLSAAWKTFDEVVAEAPAELRKGPRGGGRDRDQIREHVEGAELAYAGKVGLRLHEPDRQALLETLGRPSKGGPLKPNGWNARYAARRLAWHALDHAWEIEDRSE
;
A
#
# COMPACT_ATOMS: atom_id res chain seq x y z
N MET A 1 -23.46 8.64 -13.15
CA MET A 1 -22.81 7.31 -13.18
C MET A 1 -21.48 7.48 -12.45
N SER A 2 -21.23 6.70 -11.39
CA SER A 2 -19.90 6.67 -10.77
C SER A 2 -18.90 6.16 -11.81
N LYS A 3 -17.75 6.83 -11.92
CA LYS A 3 -16.70 6.42 -12.84
C LYS A 3 -15.96 5.22 -12.23
N ALA A 4 -15.68 4.19 -13.04
CA ALA A 4 -14.89 3.04 -12.59
C ALA A 4 -13.54 3.48 -12.02
N THR A 5 -13.05 2.76 -11.02
CA THR A 5 -11.77 3.06 -10.37
C THR A 5 -10.62 2.61 -11.27
N PRO A 6 -9.70 3.49 -11.67
CA PRO A 6 -8.56 3.11 -12.49
C PRO A 6 -7.57 2.28 -11.67
N VAL A 7 -7.22 1.11 -12.19
CA VAL A 7 -6.24 0.20 -11.58
C VAL A 7 -5.09 -0.08 -12.55
N TYR A 8 -3.90 -0.35 -12.02
CA TYR A 8 -2.85 -0.99 -12.79
C TYR A 8 -2.63 -2.42 -12.33
N LEU A 9 -2.21 -3.27 -13.27
CA LEU A 9 -1.85 -4.65 -13.00
C LEU A 9 -0.34 -4.82 -13.10
N GLU A 10 0.27 -5.36 -12.05
CA GLU A 10 1.66 -5.82 -12.06
C GLU A 10 1.65 -7.34 -12.25
N VAL A 11 2.08 -7.78 -13.44
CA VAL A 11 1.90 -9.15 -13.93
C VAL A 11 3.21 -9.92 -13.81
N GLY A 12 3.35 -10.73 -12.76
CA GLY A 12 4.42 -11.71 -12.60
C GLY A 12 4.12 -13.04 -13.29
N VAL A 13 5.01 -14.01 -13.13
CA VAL A 13 4.84 -15.38 -13.66
C VAL A 13 3.86 -16.19 -12.79
N LYS A 14 3.91 -16.00 -11.46
CA LYS A 14 3.13 -16.76 -10.48
C LYS A 14 1.95 -15.98 -9.92
N ARG A 15 2.01 -14.65 -10.00
CA ARG A 15 1.09 -13.77 -9.29
C ARG A 15 0.88 -12.47 -10.05
N VAL A 16 -0.32 -11.93 -9.95
CA VAL A 16 -0.70 -10.61 -10.44
C VAL A 16 -1.13 -9.76 -9.26
N PHE A 17 -0.70 -8.51 -9.20
CA PHE A 17 -1.22 -7.50 -8.27
C PHE A 17 -2.11 -6.52 -9.02
N ALA A 18 -3.30 -6.26 -8.49
CA ALA A 18 -4.16 -5.17 -8.92
C ALA A 18 -4.09 -4.05 -7.87
N SER A 19 -3.82 -2.82 -8.31
CA SER A 19 -3.66 -1.67 -7.42
C SER A 19 -4.44 -0.47 -7.94
N ALA A 20 -5.26 0.13 -7.07
CA ALA A 20 -6.02 1.32 -7.40
C ALA A 20 -5.14 2.58 -7.40
N LEU A 21 -5.06 3.27 -8.54
CA LEU A 21 -4.01 4.25 -8.81
C LEU A 21 -4.07 5.50 -7.92
N ASP A 22 -5.29 5.97 -7.63
CA ASP A 22 -5.51 7.18 -6.83
C ASP A 22 -5.80 6.89 -5.34
N TRP A 23 -5.68 5.61 -4.95
CA TRP A 23 -6.04 5.06 -3.64
C TRP A 23 -4.87 4.22 -3.07
N PRO A 24 -3.83 4.88 -2.51
CA PRO A 24 -2.65 4.18 -1.99
C PRO A 24 -2.98 3.10 -0.98
N GLY A 25 -2.37 1.93 -1.16
CA GLY A 25 -2.55 0.76 -0.30
C GLY A 25 -3.76 -0.11 -0.65
N TRP A 26 -4.70 0.35 -1.48
CA TRP A 26 -5.74 -0.52 -2.01
C TRP A 26 -5.19 -1.38 -3.14
N THR A 27 -4.55 -2.46 -2.74
CA THR A 27 -3.83 -3.38 -3.60
C THR A 27 -4.07 -4.81 -3.13
N ARG A 28 -4.43 -5.70 -4.06
CA ARG A 28 -4.63 -7.12 -3.79
C ARG A 28 -3.98 -7.96 -4.88
N SER A 29 -3.73 -9.22 -4.56
CA SER A 29 -3.07 -10.15 -5.47
C SER A 29 -3.87 -11.41 -5.74
N GLY A 30 -3.66 -11.98 -6.92
CA GLY A 30 -4.29 -13.22 -7.34
C GLY A 30 -3.38 -14.03 -8.26
N LYS A 31 -3.77 -15.26 -8.55
CA LYS A 31 -3.03 -16.15 -9.48
C LYS A 31 -3.07 -15.66 -10.93
N ASN A 32 -4.00 -14.78 -11.27
CA ASN A 32 -4.18 -14.16 -12.57
C ASN A 32 -4.90 -12.81 -12.41
N GLU A 33 -5.08 -12.07 -13.52
CA GLU A 33 -5.70 -10.74 -13.51
C GLU A 33 -7.11 -10.75 -12.91
N LYS A 34 -7.95 -11.72 -13.32
CA LYS A 34 -9.33 -11.84 -12.84
C LYS A 34 -9.37 -12.02 -11.32
N ALA A 35 -8.61 -12.98 -10.80
CA ALA A 35 -8.55 -13.24 -9.36
C ALA A 35 -8.00 -12.04 -8.57
N ALA A 36 -7.02 -11.31 -9.11
CA ALA A 36 -6.50 -10.12 -8.44
C ALA A 36 -7.54 -8.99 -8.33
N LEU A 37 -8.37 -8.81 -9.36
CA LEU A 37 -9.46 -7.83 -9.36
C LEU A 37 -10.63 -8.25 -8.46
N GLU A 38 -10.98 -9.54 -8.46
CA GLU A 38 -12.00 -10.10 -7.55
C GLU A 38 -11.59 -9.89 -6.09
N GLU A 39 -10.34 -10.21 -5.74
CA GLU A 39 -9.81 -9.94 -4.40
C GLU A 39 -9.78 -8.45 -4.06
N LEU A 40 -9.44 -7.59 -5.02
CA LEU A 40 -9.47 -6.14 -4.83
C LEU A 40 -10.87 -5.63 -4.48
N ALA A 41 -11.90 -6.18 -5.15
CA ALA A 41 -13.31 -5.89 -4.89
C ALA A 41 -13.77 -6.37 -3.50
N VAL A 42 -13.34 -7.56 -3.08
CA VAL A 42 -13.66 -8.08 -1.73
C VAL A 42 -13.16 -7.11 -0.65
N TYR A 43 -12.02 -6.47 -0.87
CA TYR A 43 -11.39 -5.55 0.07
C TYR A 43 -11.91 -4.11 0.00
N THR A 44 -12.93 -3.82 -0.83
CA THR A 44 -13.54 -2.48 -0.93
C THR A 44 -14.01 -1.96 0.43
N SER A 45 -14.67 -2.78 1.25
CA SER A 45 -15.20 -2.36 2.56
C SER A 45 -14.09 -2.02 3.55
N ARG A 46 -13.05 -2.87 3.65
CA ARG A 46 -11.88 -2.64 4.50
C ARG A 46 -11.15 -1.36 4.09
N TYR A 47 -10.97 -1.13 2.80
CA TYR A 47 -10.36 0.12 2.34
C TYR A 47 -11.27 1.35 2.53
N GLY A 48 -12.59 1.17 2.48
CA GLY A 48 -13.56 2.20 2.85
C GLY A 48 -13.39 2.72 4.28
N ALA A 49 -13.02 1.86 5.23
CA ALA A 49 -12.69 2.26 6.60
C ALA A 49 -11.45 3.17 6.66
N VAL A 50 -10.43 2.91 5.83
CA VAL A 50 -9.24 3.77 5.70
C VAL A 50 -9.64 5.17 5.22
N LEU A 51 -10.52 5.28 4.22
CA LEU A 51 -10.97 6.58 3.72
C LEU A 51 -11.81 7.36 4.73
N LYS A 52 -12.66 6.66 5.50
CA LYS A 52 -13.41 7.27 6.61
C LYS A 52 -12.45 7.93 7.61
N ARG A 53 -11.35 7.26 7.95
CA ARG A 53 -10.29 7.81 8.84
C ARG A 53 -9.57 9.00 8.23
N ALA A 54 -9.37 9.00 6.91
CA ALA A 54 -8.80 10.13 6.19
C ALA A 54 -9.79 11.32 6.04
N GLY A 55 -11.07 11.15 6.42
CA GLY A 55 -12.11 12.17 6.18
C GLY A 55 -12.43 12.35 4.70
N ILE A 56 -12.11 11.38 3.85
CA ILE A 56 -12.29 11.44 2.40
C ILE A 56 -13.53 10.63 2.05
N ALA A 57 -14.48 11.25 1.34
CA ALA A 57 -15.65 10.54 0.84
C ALA A 57 -15.21 9.41 -0.11
N PHE A 58 -15.68 8.20 0.14
CA PHE A 58 -15.39 7.03 -0.69
C PHE A 58 -16.22 7.09 -1.98
N PRO A 59 -15.62 7.30 -3.15
CA PRO A 59 -16.38 7.36 -4.39
C PRO A 59 -16.47 6.00 -5.10
N ALA A 60 -15.82 4.96 -4.57
CA ALA A 60 -15.60 3.74 -5.33
C ALA A 60 -16.81 2.80 -5.25
N THR A 61 -17.35 2.48 -6.40
CA THR A 61 -17.97 1.18 -6.61
C THR A 61 -16.86 0.13 -6.73
N ALA A 62 -17.16 -1.15 -6.51
CA ALA A 62 -16.23 -2.25 -6.79
C ALA A 62 -16.05 -2.52 -8.30
N ASP A 63 -16.10 -1.46 -9.11
CA ASP A 63 -15.92 -1.48 -10.55
C ASP A 63 -14.53 -0.93 -10.88
N PHE A 64 -13.76 -1.71 -11.63
CA PHE A 64 -12.38 -1.39 -11.96
C PHE A 64 -12.17 -1.26 -13.47
N GLU A 65 -11.42 -0.25 -13.87
CA GLU A 65 -10.93 -0.08 -15.24
C GLU A 65 -9.41 -0.31 -15.25
N ILE A 66 -8.94 -1.26 -16.06
CA ILE A 66 -7.51 -1.55 -16.17
C ILE A 66 -6.85 -0.47 -17.02
N ALA A 67 -6.21 0.50 -16.36
CA ALA A 67 -5.54 1.62 -16.98
C ALA A 67 -4.15 1.26 -17.51
N GLU A 68 -3.47 0.31 -16.89
CA GLU A 68 -2.11 -0.10 -17.27
C GLU A 68 -1.82 -1.56 -16.87
N ARG A 69 -0.95 -2.22 -17.66
CA ARG A 69 -0.31 -3.49 -17.29
C ARG A 69 1.21 -3.30 -17.32
N VAL A 70 1.89 -3.65 -16.24
CA VAL A 70 3.35 -3.64 -16.13
C VAL A 70 3.86 -5.05 -15.88
N LYS A 71 5.05 -5.36 -16.43
CA LYS A 71 5.70 -6.64 -16.18
C LYS A 71 6.27 -6.67 -14.75
N GLY A 72 5.83 -7.65 -13.96
CA GLY A 72 6.36 -7.92 -12.62
C GLY A 72 7.77 -8.53 -12.65
N ASN A 73 8.35 -8.66 -11.46
CA ASN A 73 9.67 -9.22 -11.25
C ASN A 73 9.63 -10.32 -10.15
N ALA A 74 10.81 -10.79 -9.73
CA ALA A 74 10.92 -11.82 -8.70
C ALA A 74 10.25 -11.44 -7.36
N THR A 75 10.19 -10.14 -7.02
CA THR A 75 9.50 -9.64 -5.83
C THR A 75 7.98 -9.76 -5.98
N THR A 76 7.45 -9.46 -7.16
CA THR A 76 6.04 -9.71 -7.51
C THR A 76 5.69 -11.17 -7.30
N ASP A 77 6.52 -12.07 -7.84
CA ASP A 77 6.31 -13.52 -7.75
C ASP A 77 6.51 -14.07 -6.34
N PHE A 78 7.31 -13.39 -5.52
CA PHE A 78 7.48 -13.70 -4.10
C PHE A 78 6.25 -13.29 -3.27
N GLY A 79 5.47 -12.30 -3.73
CA GLY A 79 4.24 -11.88 -3.08
C GLY A 79 4.22 -10.44 -2.62
N ALA A 80 4.96 -9.53 -3.26
CA ALA A 80 4.92 -8.10 -2.97
C ALA A 80 4.95 -7.25 -4.25
N PRO A 81 4.14 -6.17 -4.37
CA PRO A 81 4.17 -5.28 -5.53
C PRO A 81 5.47 -4.46 -5.51
N ALA A 82 6.15 -4.42 -6.65
CA ALA A 82 7.50 -3.86 -6.77
C ALA A 82 7.70 -2.93 -7.98
N MET A 83 6.68 -2.80 -8.82
CA MET A 83 6.78 -2.04 -10.06
C MET A 83 5.94 -0.75 -9.98
N PRO A 84 6.55 0.42 -10.23
CA PRO A 84 5.79 1.66 -10.35
C PRO A 84 4.93 1.64 -11.63
N ALA A 85 3.77 2.28 -11.55
CA ALA A 85 2.94 2.59 -12.70
C ALA A 85 3.47 3.87 -13.38
N ARG A 86 3.19 4.06 -14.67
CA ARG A 86 3.59 5.29 -15.39
C ARG A 86 3.02 6.54 -14.75
N SER A 87 1.79 6.46 -14.22
CA SER A 87 1.10 7.56 -13.56
C SER A 87 1.78 8.05 -12.27
N ASP A 88 2.74 7.30 -11.75
CA ASP A 88 3.47 7.66 -10.53
C ASP A 88 4.42 8.82 -10.77
N SER A 89 4.87 8.94 -12.02
CA SER A 89 5.74 10.02 -12.48
C SER A 89 4.96 11.29 -12.82
N ARG A 90 3.65 11.33 -12.57
CA ARG A 90 2.86 12.56 -12.70
C ARG A 90 3.29 13.57 -11.62
N PRO A 91 3.39 14.87 -11.95
CA PRO A 91 3.58 15.91 -10.96
C PRO A 91 2.59 15.80 -9.79
N LEU A 92 3.06 16.23 -8.62
CA LEU A 92 2.25 16.39 -7.42
C LEU A 92 2.07 17.89 -7.16
N THR A 93 0.83 18.34 -7.16
CA THR A 93 0.47 19.66 -6.62
C THR A 93 0.52 19.64 -5.09
N ALA A 94 0.46 20.81 -4.45
CA ALA A 94 0.37 20.88 -2.99
C ALA A 94 -0.90 20.18 -2.45
N ALA A 95 -2.02 20.31 -3.16
CA ALA A 95 -3.27 19.65 -2.80
C ALA A 95 -3.15 18.11 -2.94
N ASP A 96 -2.57 17.63 -4.04
CA ASP A 96 -2.36 16.19 -4.24
C ASP A 96 -1.39 15.61 -3.21
N GLY A 97 -0.32 16.34 -2.89
CA GLY A 97 0.66 15.94 -1.88
C GLY A 97 0.03 15.85 -0.49
N LYS A 98 -0.78 16.84 -0.10
CA LYS A 98 -1.55 16.81 1.15
C LYS A 98 -2.47 15.58 1.21
N ARG A 99 -3.26 15.35 0.16
CA ARG A 99 -4.15 14.17 0.06
C ARG A 99 -3.36 12.85 0.15
N LEU A 100 -2.21 12.78 -0.51
CA LEU A 100 -1.35 11.59 -0.49
C LEU A 100 -0.86 11.28 0.93
N ALA A 101 -0.41 12.31 1.66
CA ALA A 101 0.01 12.19 3.04
C ALA A 101 -1.16 11.80 3.97
N GLU A 102 -2.34 12.38 3.80
CA GLU A 102 -3.53 12.03 4.59
C GLU A 102 -3.93 10.55 4.43
N LEU A 103 -3.89 10.03 3.19
CA LEU A 103 -4.17 8.61 2.92
C LEU A 103 -3.13 7.68 3.52
N LEU A 104 -1.84 8.02 3.41
CA LEU A 104 -0.77 7.25 4.01
C LEU A 104 -0.86 7.26 5.55
N SER A 105 -1.15 8.42 6.14
CA SER A 105 -1.39 8.54 7.58
C SER A 105 -2.57 7.68 8.03
N ALA A 106 -3.67 7.68 7.28
CA ALA A 106 -4.83 6.84 7.57
C ALA A 106 -4.54 5.34 7.46
N ALA A 107 -3.70 4.92 6.49
CA ALA A 107 -3.25 3.55 6.37
C ALA A 107 -2.46 3.10 7.61
N TRP A 108 -1.51 3.93 8.08
CA TRP A 108 -0.76 3.63 9.30
C TRP A 108 -1.62 3.62 10.55
N LYS A 109 -2.54 4.57 10.72
CA LYS A 109 -3.50 4.55 11.84
C LYS A 109 -4.33 3.27 11.84
N THR A 110 -4.76 2.80 10.66
CA THR A 110 -5.49 1.53 10.53
C THR A 110 -4.64 0.36 11.01
N PHE A 111 -3.37 0.30 10.60
CA PHE A 111 -2.43 -0.72 11.06
C PHE A 111 -2.21 -0.67 12.58
N ASP A 112 -1.96 0.52 13.13
CA ASP A 112 -1.69 0.69 14.57
C ASP A 112 -2.88 0.28 15.43
N GLU A 113 -4.10 0.60 15.00
CA GLU A 113 -5.32 0.20 15.70
C GLU A 113 -5.54 -1.33 15.65
N VAL A 114 -5.33 -1.96 14.50
CA VAL A 114 -5.40 -3.42 14.39
C VAL A 114 -4.37 -4.10 15.28
N VAL A 115 -3.14 -3.57 15.32
CA VAL A 115 -2.10 -4.08 16.23
C VAL A 115 -2.49 -3.87 17.70
N ALA A 116 -3.15 -2.77 18.06
CA ALA A 116 -3.57 -2.53 19.43
C ALA A 116 -4.67 -3.49 19.90
N GLU A 117 -5.57 -3.90 19.01
CA GLU A 117 -6.73 -4.74 19.32
C GLU A 117 -6.43 -6.25 19.21
N ALA A 118 -5.44 -6.65 18.42
CA ALA A 118 -5.14 -8.06 18.17
C ALA A 118 -4.47 -8.78 19.37
N PRO A 119 -4.71 -10.10 19.54
CA PRO A 119 -3.97 -10.91 20.50
C PRO A 119 -2.48 -10.99 20.13
N ALA A 120 -1.62 -11.20 21.13
CA ALA A 120 -0.18 -11.31 20.91
C ALA A 120 0.17 -12.48 19.98
N GLU A 121 -0.44 -13.64 20.22
CA GLU A 121 -0.30 -14.83 19.38
C GLU A 121 -1.38 -14.86 18.30
N LEU A 122 -0.96 -15.13 17.06
CA LEU A 122 -1.86 -15.21 15.91
C LEU A 122 -1.92 -16.64 15.38
N ARG A 123 -3.09 -17.02 14.85
CA ARG A 123 -3.29 -18.32 14.20
C ARG A 123 -2.19 -18.59 13.17
N LYS A 124 -1.54 -19.75 13.27
CA LYS A 124 -0.45 -20.15 12.37
C LYS A 124 -1.00 -20.76 11.07
N GLY A 125 -0.21 -20.68 10.01
CA GLY A 125 -0.55 -21.33 8.74
C GLY A 125 -0.45 -22.86 8.80
N PRO A 126 -0.86 -23.58 7.74
CA PRO A 126 -0.93 -25.05 7.73
C PRO A 126 0.39 -25.79 8.02
N ARG A 127 1.53 -25.10 7.88
CA ARG A 127 2.88 -25.61 8.14
C ARG A 127 3.51 -25.01 9.41
N GLY A 128 2.70 -24.45 10.31
CA GLY A 128 3.14 -23.84 11.57
C GLY A 128 3.87 -22.49 11.43
N GLY A 129 4.07 -21.99 10.20
CA GLY A 129 4.71 -20.71 9.95
C GLY A 129 3.78 -19.51 10.15
N GLY A 130 4.37 -18.32 10.33
CA GLY A 130 3.67 -17.05 10.47
C GLY A 130 4.20 -16.24 11.65
N ARG A 131 4.45 -14.95 11.43
CA ARG A 131 4.85 -14.01 12.49
C ARG A 131 3.68 -13.79 13.45
N ASP A 132 3.99 -13.59 14.72
CA ASP A 132 3.03 -13.08 15.71
C ASP A 132 2.91 -11.57 15.62
N ARG A 133 1.90 -11.00 16.29
CA ARG A 133 1.50 -9.60 16.15
C ARG A 133 2.68 -8.63 16.28
N ASP A 134 3.48 -8.78 17.33
CA ASP A 134 4.59 -7.88 17.62
C ASP A 134 5.75 -8.06 16.63
N GLN A 135 5.95 -9.28 16.10
CA GLN A 135 6.92 -9.55 15.04
C GLN A 135 6.47 -8.96 13.69
N ILE A 136 5.17 -8.89 13.41
CA ILE A 136 4.62 -8.20 12.24
C ILE A 136 4.85 -6.69 12.38
N ARG A 137 4.58 -6.13 13.57
CA ARG A 137 4.86 -4.72 13.86
C ARG A 137 6.33 -4.36 13.64
N GLU A 138 7.25 -5.11 14.25
CA GLU A 138 8.69 -4.89 14.08
C GLU A 138 9.11 -5.00 12.60
N HIS A 139 8.52 -5.94 11.86
CA HIS A 139 8.77 -6.10 10.43
C HIS A 139 8.32 -4.87 9.61
N VAL A 140 7.15 -4.32 9.90
CA VAL A 140 6.64 -3.11 9.23
C VAL A 140 7.53 -1.91 9.53
N GLU A 141 7.84 -1.66 10.81
CA GLU A 141 8.70 -0.56 11.24
C GLU A 141 10.11 -0.66 10.64
N GLY A 142 10.70 -1.86 10.61
CA GLY A 142 12.00 -2.11 9.99
C GLY A 142 12.00 -1.90 8.47
N ALA A 143 10.91 -2.22 7.78
CA ALA A 143 10.78 -1.95 6.35
C ALA A 143 10.60 -0.45 6.05
N GLU A 144 9.84 0.27 6.88
CA GLU A 144 9.66 1.72 6.77
C GLU A 144 11.01 2.46 6.82
N LEU A 145 11.91 2.04 7.73
CA LEU A 145 13.29 2.55 7.79
C LEU A 145 14.06 2.32 6.48
N ALA A 146 13.98 1.12 5.91
CA ALA A 146 14.63 0.82 4.64
C ALA A 146 14.06 1.64 3.48
N TYR A 147 12.73 1.87 3.49
CA TYR A 147 12.04 2.67 2.47
C TYR A 147 12.32 4.17 2.60
N ALA A 148 12.54 4.69 3.81
CA ALA A 148 12.98 6.07 4.04
C ALA A 148 14.26 6.39 3.23
N GLY A 149 15.21 5.45 3.17
CA GLY A 149 16.42 5.57 2.36
C GLY A 149 16.18 5.68 0.85
N LYS A 150 15.05 5.13 0.35
CA LYS A 150 14.64 5.22 -1.07
C LYS A 150 14.07 6.59 -1.44
N VAL A 151 13.61 7.36 -0.46
CA VAL A 151 13.05 8.70 -0.66
C VAL A 151 13.99 9.82 -0.22
N GLY A 152 15.22 9.50 0.17
CA GLY A 152 16.25 10.48 0.51
C GLY A 152 16.39 10.79 1.99
N LEU A 153 15.61 10.13 2.84
CA LEU A 153 15.71 10.28 4.29
C LEU A 153 16.79 9.36 4.87
N ARG A 154 17.47 9.83 5.91
CA ARG A 154 18.41 9.05 6.72
C ARG A 154 17.85 9.01 8.13
N LEU A 155 17.10 7.95 8.42
CA LEU A 155 16.45 7.76 9.72
C LEU A 155 17.16 6.65 10.49
N HIS A 156 17.32 6.84 11.80
CA HIS A 156 17.85 5.82 12.71
C HIS A 156 16.74 5.08 13.47
N GLU A 157 15.56 5.69 13.56
CA GLU A 157 14.34 5.13 14.14
C GLU A 157 13.13 5.47 13.23
N PRO A 158 12.04 4.68 13.29
CA PRO A 158 10.86 4.95 12.47
C PRO A 158 10.30 6.36 12.72
N ASP A 159 10.27 7.18 11.67
CA ASP A 159 9.69 8.53 11.71
C ASP A 159 8.69 8.70 10.57
N ARG A 160 7.44 8.36 10.88
CA ARG A 160 6.31 8.50 9.95
C ARG A 160 6.03 9.96 9.63
N GLN A 161 6.30 10.90 10.54
CA GLN A 161 6.06 12.32 10.28
C GLN A 161 7.04 12.85 9.22
N ALA A 162 8.33 12.54 9.32
CA ALA A 162 9.32 12.89 8.30
C ALA A 162 8.97 12.30 6.93
N LEU A 163 8.44 11.07 6.88
CA LEU A 163 7.95 10.45 5.65
C LEU A 163 6.74 11.22 5.07
N LEU A 164 5.74 11.57 5.88
CA LEU A 164 4.58 12.36 5.44
C LEU A 164 5.01 13.72 4.88
N GLU A 165 5.87 14.42 5.61
CA GLU A 165 6.39 15.72 5.20
C GLU A 165 7.20 15.65 3.91
N THR A 166 7.93 14.55 3.68
CA THR A 166 8.71 14.34 2.46
C THR A 166 7.82 14.00 1.27
N LEU A 167 6.89 13.06 1.45
CA LEU A 167 6.03 12.55 0.39
C LEU A 167 4.89 13.51 0.03
N GLY A 168 4.50 14.38 0.97
CA GLY A 168 3.45 15.38 0.77
C GLY A 168 3.90 16.66 0.06
N ARG A 169 5.20 16.83 -0.21
CA ARG A 169 5.71 18.02 -0.91
C ARG A 169 5.33 18.01 -2.40
N PRO A 170 5.04 19.20 -2.98
CA PRO A 170 4.92 19.33 -4.43
C PRO A 170 6.15 18.80 -5.14
N SER A 171 5.96 18.12 -6.27
CA SER A 171 7.06 17.57 -7.06
C SER A 171 6.75 17.56 -8.54
N LYS A 172 7.81 17.49 -9.36
CA LYS A 172 7.68 17.29 -10.81
C LYS A 172 7.40 15.83 -11.19
N GLY A 173 7.20 14.93 -10.22
CA GLY A 173 6.92 13.50 -10.42
C GLY A 173 8.15 12.60 -10.58
N GLY A 174 9.36 13.16 -10.70
CA GLY A 174 10.60 12.38 -10.73
C GLY A 174 10.95 11.72 -9.39
N PRO A 175 11.96 10.83 -9.38
CA PRO A 175 12.53 10.29 -8.15
C PRO A 175 12.98 11.40 -7.18
N LEU A 176 12.77 11.19 -5.89
CA LEU A 176 13.15 12.16 -4.84
C LEU A 176 14.66 12.20 -4.57
N LYS A 177 15.39 11.19 -5.06
CA LYS A 177 16.85 11.10 -5.06
C LYS A 177 17.33 10.29 -6.26
N PRO A 178 18.63 10.37 -6.63
CA PRO A 178 19.21 9.45 -7.60
C PRO A 178 18.98 7.99 -7.21
N ASN A 179 18.50 7.18 -8.15
CA ASN A 179 18.15 5.77 -7.96
C ASN A 179 17.12 5.51 -6.83
N GLY A 180 16.32 6.53 -6.51
CA GLY A 180 15.26 6.48 -5.49
C GLY A 180 13.87 6.26 -6.07
N TRP A 181 12.87 6.45 -5.21
CA TRP A 181 11.47 6.37 -5.58
C TRP A 181 10.87 7.76 -5.80
N ASN A 182 9.86 7.82 -6.67
CA ASN A 182 8.97 8.98 -6.72
C ASN A 182 7.98 8.91 -5.55
N ALA A 183 7.38 10.05 -5.20
CA ALA A 183 6.54 10.16 -4.02
C ALA A 183 5.26 9.30 -4.11
N ARG A 184 4.62 9.24 -5.28
CA ARG A 184 3.38 8.46 -5.47
C ARG A 184 3.64 6.96 -5.28
N TYR A 185 4.69 6.43 -5.89
CA TYR A 185 5.07 5.02 -5.74
C TYR A 185 5.45 4.71 -4.29
N ALA A 186 6.27 5.55 -3.66
CA ALA A 186 6.66 5.36 -2.26
C ALA A 186 5.45 5.30 -1.32
N ALA A 187 4.52 6.24 -1.46
CA ALA A 187 3.29 6.26 -0.66
C ALA A 187 2.43 5.01 -0.89
N ARG A 188 2.30 4.52 -2.12
CA ARG A 188 1.57 3.26 -2.38
C ARG A 188 2.26 2.05 -1.79
N ARG A 189 3.60 1.97 -1.91
CA ARG A 189 4.39 0.87 -1.37
C ARG A 189 4.28 0.80 0.16
N LEU A 190 4.42 1.94 0.83
CA LEU A 190 4.29 2.06 2.29
C LEU A 190 2.86 1.73 2.75
N ALA A 191 1.85 2.34 2.12
CA ALA A 191 0.45 2.11 2.48
C ALA A 191 0.03 0.65 2.24
N TRP A 192 0.44 0.03 1.13
CA TRP A 192 0.16 -1.39 0.88
C TRP A 192 0.83 -2.25 1.95
N HIS A 193 2.09 -2.00 2.29
CA HIS A 193 2.81 -2.85 3.25
C HIS A 193 2.16 -2.81 4.63
N ALA A 194 1.74 -1.62 5.09
CA ALA A 194 1.01 -1.47 6.34
C ALA A 194 -0.37 -2.15 6.29
N LEU A 195 -1.17 -1.91 5.25
CA LEU A 195 -2.53 -2.45 5.16
C LEU A 195 -2.58 -3.95 4.90
N ASP A 196 -1.66 -4.50 4.09
CA ASP A 196 -1.56 -5.93 3.85
C ASP A 196 -1.28 -6.69 5.16
N HIS A 197 -0.40 -6.14 6.01
CA HIS A 197 -0.15 -6.70 7.33
C HIS A 197 -1.25 -6.42 8.37
N ALA A 198 -1.94 -5.28 8.29
CA ALA A 198 -3.12 -5.05 9.11
C ALA A 198 -4.17 -6.14 8.83
N TRP A 199 -4.46 -6.37 7.55
CA TRP A 199 -5.44 -7.37 7.14
C TRP A 199 -4.96 -8.81 7.40
N GLU A 200 -3.65 -9.09 7.30
CA GLU A 200 -3.07 -10.36 7.76
C GLU A 200 -3.34 -10.59 9.25
N ILE A 201 -3.18 -9.57 10.10
CA ILE A 201 -3.43 -9.67 11.53
C ILE A 201 -4.92 -9.95 11.78
N GLU A 202 -5.82 -9.18 11.17
CA GLU A 202 -7.27 -9.40 11.29
C GLU A 202 -7.65 -10.84 10.90
N ASP A 203 -7.18 -11.30 9.75
CA ASP A 203 -7.49 -12.64 9.22
C ASP A 203 -6.93 -13.78 10.09
N ARG A 204 -5.99 -13.50 11.00
CA ARG A 204 -5.32 -14.47 11.87
C ARG A 204 -5.60 -14.27 13.37
N SER A 205 -6.41 -13.28 13.73
CA SER A 205 -6.77 -12.98 15.12
C SER A 205 -7.92 -13.84 15.65
N GLU A 206 -8.60 -14.58 14.77
CA GLU A 206 -9.65 -15.55 15.10
C GLU A 206 -9.13 -16.96 15.40
#